data_AF-A0A8B6DPE4-F1
#
_entry.id   AF-A0A8B6DPE4-F1
#
_cell.length_a   1.000
_cell.length_b   1.000
_cell.length_c   1.000
_cell.angle_alpha   90.00
_cell.angle_beta   90.00
_cell.angle_gamma   90.00
#
_symmetry.space_group_name_H-M   'P 1'
#
loop_
_entity.id
_entity.type
_entity.pdbx_description
1 polymer ?
#
loop_
_entity_poly.entity_id
_entity_poly.type
_entity_poly.pdbx_seq_one_letter_code
_entity_poly.pdbx_strand_id
1 'polypeptide(L)'
;MSRLSGTPLPNKAETGLPQATCPNVVKCPTVISMVGLPARGKTYMSKKLTRYLNWIGIKTKAFNVGEYRRAATEAYRTHDFFRADNKEAQEVRQ
;
A
#
# COMPACT_ATOMS: atom_id res chain seq x y z
N MET A 1 -16.38 37.26 54.73
CA MET A 1 -16.76 35.84 54.49
C MET A 1 -17.31 35.77 53.07
N SER A 2 -16.86 34.98 52.10
CA SER A 2 -15.89 33.88 52.07
C SER A 2 -15.78 33.41 50.61
N ARG A 3 -14.56 33.01 50.21
CA ARG A 3 -14.19 32.09 49.12
C ARG A 3 -14.18 32.62 47.68
N LEU A 4 -12.94 32.70 47.16
CA LEU A 4 -12.56 32.50 45.77
C LEU A 4 -13.06 31.13 45.27
N SER A 5 -13.63 31.08 44.06
CA SER A 5 -13.76 29.86 43.26
C SER A 5 -13.56 30.22 41.80
N GLY A 6 -12.42 29.81 41.23
CA GLY A 6 -12.01 30.15 39.88
C GLY A 6 -12.89 29.52 38.80
N THR A 7 -13.06 30.26 37.71
CA THR A 7 -13.47 29.71 36.42
C THR A 7 -12.26 29.65 35.50
N PRO A 8 -12.04 28.55 34.75
CA PRO A 8 -10.76 28.29 34.08
C PRO A 8 -10.60 29.14 32.82
N LEU A 9 -9.34 29.46 32.52
CA LEU A 9 -8.89 30.04 31.26
C LEU A 9 -9.36 29.20 30.05
N PRO A 10 -9.64 29.83 28.90
CA PRO A 10 -10.07 29.12 27.70
C PRO A 10 -9.02 28.07 27.29
N ASN A 11 -9.51 26.86 27.04
CA ASN A 11 -8.73 25.73 26.56
C ASN A 11 -7.86 26.16 25.38
N LYS A 12 -6.55 25.90 25.49
CA LYS A 12 -5.59 25.97 24.39
C LYS A 12 -6.15 25.20 23.19
N ALA A 13 -6.69 25.93 22.23
CA ALA A 13 -6.64 25.51 20.84
C ALA A 13 -5.17 25.50 20.41
N GLU A 14 -4.86 24.66 19.43
CA GLU A 14 -3.64 24.68 18.63
C GLU A 14 -2.43 23.89 19.15
N THR A 15 -2.59 22.58 19.24
CA THR A 15 -1.58 21.68 18.65
C THR A 15 -2.28 20.71 17.72
N GLY A 16 -2.52 21.18 16.49
CA GLY A 16 -2.94 20.32 15.40
C GLY A 16 -1.84 19.32 15.05
N LEU A 17 -1.86 18.14 15.66
CA LEU A 17 -1.45 16.97 14.88
C LEU A 17 -2.56 16.74 13.85
N PRO A 18 -2.26 16.69 12.54
CA PRO A 18 -3.25 16.25 11.57
C PRO A 18 -3.65 14.84 11.97
N GLN A 19 -4.89 14.70 12.45
CA GLN A 19 -5.50 13.40 12.65
C GLN A 19 -5.58 12.74 11.29
N ALA A 20 -4.63 11.84 11.00
CA ALA A 20 -4.67 10.93 9.88
C ALA A 20 -5.75 9.86 10.14
N THR A 21 -6.99 10.29 10.32
CA THR A 21 -8.14 9.40 10.41
C THR A 21 -9.02 9.67 9.21
N CYS A 22 -8.83 8.85 8.18
CA CYS A 22 -9.81 8.65 7.13
C CYS A 22 -10.60 7.36 7.47
N PRO A 23 -11.61 7.39 8.36
CA PRO A 23 -12.37 6.19 8.73
C PRO A 23 -13.29 5.66 7.62
N ASN A 24 -13.39 6.36 6.47
CA ASN A 24 -14.28 5.98 5.36
C ASN A 24 -13.62 5.17 4.24
N VAL A 25 -12.29 4.94 4.26
CA VAL A 25 -11.60 4.21 3.16
C VAL A 25 -11.93 2.71 3.17
N VAL A 26 -12.30 2.15 4.32
CA VAL A 26 -12.48 0.69 4.47
C VAL A 26 -13.82 0.17 3.91
N LYS A 27 -14.76 1.05 3.53
CA LYS A 27 -16.05 0.64 2.95
C LYS A 27 -15.99 0.39 1.44
N CYS A 28 -14.98 0.92 0.75
CA CYS A 28 -14.79 0.75 -0.69
C CYS A 28 -13.61 -0.20 -0.95
N PRO A 29 -13.71 -1.17 -1.89
CA PRO A 29 -12.56 -1.97 -2.29
C PRO A 29 -11.37 -1.07 -2.69
N THR A 30 -10.25 -1.18 -1.97
CA THR A 30 -9.08 -0.32 -2.16
C THR A 30 -7.96 -1.11 -2.84
N VAL A 31 -7.38 -0.55 -3.90
CA VAL A 31 -6.25 -1.15 -4.63
C VAL A 31 -4.96 -0.40 -4.32
N ILE A 32 -3.92 -1.13 -3.91
CA ILE A 32 -2.59 -0.56 -3.62
C ILE A 32 -1.61 -1.05 -4.69
N SER A 33 -1.23 -0.16 -5.61
CA SER A 33 -0.25 -0.45 -6.67
C SER A 33 1.15 -0.02 -6.25
N MET A 34 2.11 -0.94 -6.30
CA MET A 34 3.52 -0.67 -5.95
C MET A 34 4.33 -0.31 -7.19
N VAL A 35 4.95 0.86 -7.18
CA VAL A 35 5.74 1.39 -8.31
C VAL A 35 7.24 1.43 -8.01
N GLY A 36 8.07 1.46 -9.06
CA GLY A 36 9.51 1.71 -8.97
C GLY A 36 10.37 0.73 -9.76
N LEU A 37 11.69 0.84 -9.60
CA LEU A 37 12.68 0.01 -10.29
C LEU A 37 12.72 -1.45 -9.76
N PRO A 38 13.12 -2.43 -10.59
CA PRO A 38 13.33 -3.80 -10.13
C PRO A 38 14.28 -3.86 -8.91
N ALA A 39 14.14 -4.91 -8.09
CA ALA A 39 14.91 -5.13 -6.85
C ALA A 39 14.74 -4.10 -5.72
N ARG A 40 13.82 -3.12 -5.82
CA ARG A 40 13.56 -2.11 -4.78
C ARG A 40 12.59 -2.57 -3.67
N GLY A 41 12.51 -3.86 -3.38
CA GLY A 41 11.72 -4.36 -2.24
C GLY A 41 10.19 -4.26 -2.38
N LYS A 42 9.64 -3.95 -3.56
CA LYS A 42 8.18 -3.94 -3.79
C LYS A 42 7.48 -5.23 -3.35
N THR A 43 7.97 -6.38 -3.79
CA THR A 43 7.39 -7.68 -3.42
C THR A 43 7.51 -7.96 -1.93
N TYR A 44 8.56 -7.47 -1.27
CA TYR A 44 8.71 -7.61 0.18
C TYR A 44 7.68 -6.75 0.92
N MET A 45 7.55 -5.48 0.52
CA MET A 45 6.58 -4.56 1.11
C MET A 45 5.14 -5.03 0.90
N SER A 46 4.77 -5.55 -0.28
CA SER A 46 3.40 -6.04 -0.54
C SER A 46 3.03 -7.22 0.35
N LYS A 47 3.95 -8.17 0.54
CA LYS A 47 3.74 -9.30 1.44
C LYS A 47 3.61 -8.87 2.90
N LYS A 48 4.48 -7.96 3.35
CA LYS A 48 4.45 -7.46 4.74
C LYS A 48 3.16 -6.68 5.02
N LEU A 49 2.73 -5.83 4.08
CA LEU A 49 1.48 -5.09 4.17
C LEU A 49 0.27 -6.02 4.17
N THR A 50 0.24 -6.99 3.26
CA THR A 50 -0.86 -7.98 3.19
C THR A 50 -0.96 -8.78 4.48
N ARG A 51 0.17 -9.23 5.05
CA ARG A 51 0.18 -9.93 6.34
C ARG A 51 -0.35 -9.05 7.47
N TYR A 52 0.08 -7.79 7.53
CA TYR A 52 -0.37 -6.85 8.54
C TYR A 52 -1.88 -6.54 8.43
N LEU A 53 -2.37 -6.27 7.22
CA LEU A 53 -3.78 -5.99 6.98
C LEU A 53 -4.68 -7.18 7.34
N ASN A 54 -4.26 -8.40 6.99
CA ASN A 54 -4.97 -9.60 7.42
C ASN A 54 -4.90 -9.82 8.94
N TRP A 55 -3.78 -9.48 9.60
CA TRP A 55 -3.62 -9.59 11.05
C TRP A 55 -4.58 -8.65 11.81
N ILE A 56 -4.81 -7.44 11.32
CA ILE A 56 -5.79 -6.50 11.90
C ILE A 56 -7.24 -6.78 11.46
N GLY A 57 -7.49 -7.84 10.68
CA GLY A 57 -8.83 -8.30 10.29
C GLY A 57 -9.35 -7.77 8.95
N ILE A 58 -8.54 -7.07 8.16
CA ILE A 58 -8.93 -6.59 6.83
C ILE A 58 -8.56 -7.64 5.78
N LYS A 59 -9.59 -8.21 5.13
CA LYS A 59 -9.42 -9.18 4.03
C LYS A 59 -8.62 -8.57 2.89
N THR A 60 -7.35 -8.93 2.78
CA THR A 60 -6.42 -8.38 1.78
C THR A 60 -5.69 -9.48 1.05
N LYS A 61 -5.56 -9.35 -0.28
CA LYS A 61 -4.82 -10.29 -1.13
C LYS A 61 -3.66 -9.59 -1.82
N ALA A 62 -2.50 -10.22 -1.83
CA ALA A 62 -1.35 -9.76 -2.61
C ALA A 62 -1.46 -10.30 -4.05
N PHE A 63 -1.29 -9.42 -5.04
CA PHE A 63 -1.19 -9.79 -6.45
C PHE A 63 0.24 -9.53 -6.93
N ASN A 64 0.95 -10.59 -7.31
CA ASN A 64 2.32 -10.50 -7.81
C ASN A 64 2.34 -10.80 -9.31
N VAL A 65 2.37 -9.75 -10.13
CA VAL A 65 2.39 -9.86 -11.61
C VAL A 65 3.55 -10.72 -12.12
N GLY A 66 4.69 -10.73 -11.42
CA GLY A 66 5.83 -11.58 -11.80
C GLY A 66 5.58 -13.08 -11.62
N GLU A 67 4.66 -13.48 -10.75
CA GLU A 67 4.26 -14.88 -10.58
C GLU A 67 3.28 -15.31 -11.67
N TYR A 68 2.31 -14.47 -12.01
CA TYR A 68 1.42 -14.69 -13.16
C TYR A 68 2.21 -14.83 -14.47
N ARG A 69 3.19 -13.95 -14.69
CA ARG A 69 4.08 -14.03 -15.86
C ARG A 69 4.91 -15.33 -15.91
N ARG A 70 5.36 -15.85 -14.76
CA ARG A 70 6.11 -17.11 -14.71
C ARG A 70 5.23 -18.34 -14.93
N ALA A 71 3.96 -18.27 -14.53
CA ALA A 71 2.99 -19.33 -14.81
C ALA A 71 2.55 -19.32 -16.28
N ALA A 72 2.51 -18.15 -16.93
CA ALA A 72 2.10 -18.01 -18.32
C ALA A 72 3.21 -18.30 -19.35
N THR A 73 4.49 -18.36 -18.95
CA THR A 73 5.59 -18.48 -19.93
C THR A 73 6.85 -19.11 -19.32
N GLU A 74 7.33 -20.21 -19.90
CA GLU A 74 8.62 -20.82 -19.53
C GLU A 74 9.85 -20.06 -20.08
N ALA A 75 9.63 -19.10 -20.99
CA ALA A 75 10.66 -18.32 -21.69
C ALA A 75 11.37 -17.26 -20.82
N TYR A 76 11.24 -17.33 -19.49
CA TYR A 76 11.80 -16.36 -18.55
C TYR A 76 13.34 -16.40 -18.43
N ARG A 77 14.01 -17.20 -19.25
CA ARG A 77 15.45 -17.46 -19.12
C ARG A 77 16.35 -16.30 -19.51
N THR A 78 15.86 -15.33 -20.30
CA THR A 78 16.73 -14.33 -20.93
C THR A 78 16.23 -12.90 -20.72
N HIS A 79 17.18 -11.98 -20.55
CA HIS A 79 16.94 -10.54 -20.39
C HIS A 79 16.23 -9.90 -21.60
N ASP A 80 16.30 -10.55 -22.77
CA ASP A 80 15.60 -10.14 -23.99
C ASP A 80 14.08 -10.06 -23.82
N PHE A 81 13.53 -10.80 -22.86
CA PHE A 81 12.14 -10.64 -22.49
C PHE A 81 11.87 -9.17 -22.20
N PHE A 82 12.63 -8.53 -21.29
CA PHE A 82 12.39 -7.17 -20.78
C PHE A 82 12.68 -6.01 -21.75
N ARG A 83 13.16 -6.27 -22.96
CA ARG A 83 13.44 -5.21 -23.94
C ARG A 83 12.15 -4.54 -24.39
N ALA A 84 12.23 -3.24 -24.67
CA ALA A 84 11.10 -2.47 -25.18
C ALA A 84 10.73 -2.87 -26.63
N ASP A 85 11.69 -3.45 -27.35
CA ASP A 85 11.57 -3.79 -28.78
C ASP A 85 10.78 -5.09 -29.01
N ASN A 86 10.58 -5.91 -27.96
CA ASN A 86 9.92 -7.20 -28.06
C ASN A 86 8.40 -7.05 -27.84
N LYS A 87 7.63 -6.91 -28.93
CA LYS A 87 6.18 -6.76 -28.91
C LYS A 87 5.46 -7.97 -28.31
N GLU A 88 5.91 -9.18 -28.61
CA GLU A 88 5.34 -10.43 -28.05
C GLU A 88 5.53 -10.48 -26.52
N ALA A 89 6.70 -10.09 -26.02
CA ALA A 89 6.95 -10.02 -24.58
C ALA A 89 6.26 -8.84 -23.88
N GLN A 90 5.83 -7.81 -24.62
CA GLN A 90 4.99 -6.74 -24.10
C GLN A 90 3.54 -7.19 -23.93
N GLU A 91 3.00 -7.96 -24.89
CA GLU A 91 1.64 -8.53 -24.78
C GLU A 91 1.52 -9.46 -23.58
N VAL A 92 2.52 -10.31 -23.33
CA VAL A 92 2.57 -11.20 -22.14
C VAL A 92 2.71 -10.44 -20.82
N ARG A 93 3.06 -9.14 -20.84
CA ARG A 93 3.13 -8.30 -19.63
C ARG A 93 1.85 -7.57 -19.29
N GLN A 94 0.93 -7.39 -20.24
CA GLN A 94 -0.34 -6.71 -20.02
C GLN A 94 -1.31 -7.61 -19.25
#